data_AF-A0A3B9HPY7-F1
#
_entry.id   AF-A0A3B9HPY7-F1
#
_cell.length_a   1.000
_cell.length_b   1.000
_cell.length_c   1.000
_cell.angle_alpha   90.00
_cell.angle_beta   90.00
_cell.angle_gamma   90.00
#
_symmetry.space_group_name_H-M   'P 1'
#
loop_
_entity.id
_entity.type
_entity.pdbx_description
1 polymer ?
#
loop_
_entity_poly.entity_id
_entity_poly.type
_entity_poly.pdbx_seq_one_letter_code
_entity_poly.pdbx_strand_id
1 'polypeptide(L)'
;MPRSFIRAASLVIMLSFCAIPAFSEIIDATGLFAEEVRWLADNVAKETRDEFLFRTSGINAYADSKPPEVGDVEVFNTLNIRSKTNVKIRAQLKKIGKHCYVYLQEGKKVDATAITRIVSEFDGRIYPRTRSMFGSEWNPGIDGDPRITLLLLDIQDNYNPQQGRRGYTAGYFYAGDCYNRKKKAESNEREMLYLDIYPSVPGSTEFMSVVAHEFQHMIHWNNDPKEFTWVNESLSQLSQFLCGYGHPPQVQAFIRNPHNNLAAWSDDDMIANYGHVYLWAYYISTRIASTDERRRAFVRRMVAQTSQGFSGLNAAIEKQGIKNDVRNLFRSFCLANYLNDDRVERGAYGYDNPLAKLALRPDLRLDKPPFEVKGRVKCWSARAIQINSASFRGREVSVLFAGQKVTAGNYSNSFDVALVTYSSDRKHLPVINWLDINSEYKAAHRIKVSSVHDRMLMLVVNRGPAVMKVEQAFARGSAPAAFTFAIRLPSSSTTTAPRVASSGSSRRTTARPDRARSRSMIEEIARSPGLEESAGSVLSSRGTAEEPLAAVEFDFGFQKIADTEDTIIDAIREDIAENDYKLVEEFVRAYASASDLEKSRLHTLRSRVLDILKFEQLQGSPRAEAFISQF
;
A
#
# COMPACT_ATOMS: atom_id res chain seq x y z
N MET A 1 0.38 -5.49 -71.18
CA MET A 1 -0.25 -5.25 -69.87
C MET A 1 -0.90 -6.56 -69.44
N PRO A 2 -0.41 -7.24 -68.39
CA PRO A 2 -0.89 -6.97 -67.03
C PRO A 2 0.16 -7.19 -65.90
N ARG A 3 -0.27 -6.83 -64.68
CA ARG A 3 0.34 -7.05 -63.37
C ARG A 3 0.30 -8.54 -62.97
N SER A 4 1.40 -9.09 -62.47
CA SER A 4 1.43 -10.01 -61.30
C SER A 4 2.83 -10.64 -61.14
N PHE A 5 3.61 -10.17 -60.17
CA PHE A 5 4.67 -10.97 -59.56
C PHE A 5 4.64 -10.66 -58.07
N ILE A 6 4.33 -11.67 -57.26
CA ILE A 6 4.99 -12.04 -56.01
C ILE A 6 4.26 -13.30 -55.52
N ARG A 7 4.93 -14.44 -55.64
CA ARG A 7 4.68 -15.64 -54.85
C ARG A 7 5.95 -15.98 -54.09
N ALA A 8 5.75 -16.22 -52.80
CA ALA A 8 6.48 -17.16 -51.94
C ALA A 8 7.99 -16.94 -51.72
N ALA A 9 8.31 -16.40 -50.54
CA ALA A 9 9.42 -16.88 -49.75
C ALA A 9 8.95 -17.02 -48.30
N SER A 10 8.71 -18.26 -47.89
CA SER A 10 8.45 -18.64 -46.50
C SER A 10 9.70 -18.39 -45.67
N LEU A 11 9.65 -17.46 -44.72
CA LEU A 11 10.66 -17.34 -43.68
C LEU A 11 10.02 -17.74 -42.35
N VAL A 12 10.38 -18.93 -41.89
CA VAL A 12 10.15 -19.41 -40.52
C VAL A 12 10.91 -18.47 -39.59
N ILE A 13 10.20 -17.52 -38.98
CA ILE A 13 10.70 -16.79 -37.82
C ILE A 13 10.28 -17.60 -36.61
N MET A 14 11.18 -18.47 -36.13
CA MET A 14 11.16 -18.88 -34.73
C MET A 14 11.38 -17.61 -33.91
N LEU A 15 10.29 -17.01 -33.45
CA LEU A 15 10.33 -16.06 -32.34
C LEU A 15 10.67 -16.88 -31.10
N SER A 16 11.96 -16.97 -30.81
CA SER A 16 12.43 -17.24 -29.45
C SER A 16 11.84 -16.16 -28.55
N PHE A 17 10.72 -16.48 -27.89
CA PHE A 17 10.25 -15.75 -26.73
C PHE A 17 11.37 -15.86 -25.69
N CYS A 18 12.26 -14.86 -25.66
CA CYS A 18 13.01 -14.56 -24.45
C CYS A 18 11.98 -14.33 -23.36
N ALA A 19 11.84 -15.30 -22.46
CA ALA A 19 11.10 -15.13 -21.23
C ALA A 19 11.69 -13.91 -20.52
N ILE A 20 10.95 -12.80 -20.55
CA ILE A 20 11.25 -11.64 -19.72
C ILE A 20 11.10 -12.12 -18.28
N PRO A 21 12.12 -11.97 -17.42
CA PRO A 21 12.03 -12.46 -16.05
C PRO A 21 10.92 -11.69 -15.32
N ALA A 22 9.92 -12.46 -14.89
CA ALA A 22 8.90 -12.12 -13.92
C ALA A 22 9.49 -11.35 -12.70
N PHE A 23 9.06 -10.11 -12.48
CA PHE A 23 9.61 -9.17 -11.48
C PHE A 23 9.43 -9.68 -10.04
N SER A 24 10.42 -9.44 -9.19
CA SER A 24 10.41 -9.77 -7.76
C SER A 24 9.69 -8.69 -6.93
N GLU A 25 8.95 -9.09 -5.89
CA GLU A 25 8.18 -8.16 -5.05
C GLU A 25 9.02 -7.66 -3.86
N ILE A 26 9.26 -6.35 -3.80
CA ILE A 26 10.12 -5.72 -2.78
C ILE A 26 9.37 -5.49 -1.46
N ILE A 27 9.92 -6.03 -0.39
CA ILE A 27 9.48 -5.88 1.00
C ILE A 27 10.57 -5.19 1.81
N ASP A 28 10.18 -4.27 2.69
CA ASP A 28 11.04 -3.75 3.77
C ASP A 28 10.82 -4.59 5.04
N ALA A 29 11.89 -4.88 5.78
CA ALA A 29 11.81 -5.62 7.04
C ALA A 29 11.94 -4.72 8.29
N THR A 30 12.10 -3.40 8.15
CA THR A 30 12.22 -2.45 9.27
C THR A 30 11.01 -2.55 10.22
N GLY A 31 9.81 -2.73 9.65
CA GLY A 31 8.58 -2.92 10.42
C GLY A 31 8.59 -4.10 11.40
N LEU A 32 9.41 -5.14 11.18
CA LEU A 32 9.54 -6.30 12.07
C LEU A 32 10.09 -5.92 13.45
N PHE A 33 10.82 -4.82 13.54
CA PHE A 33 11.49 -4.36 14.76
C PHE A 33 10.69 -3.32 15.52
N ALA A 34 9.53 -2.88 15.02
CA ALA A 34 8.82 -1.71 15.53
C ALA A 34 8.45 -1.80 17.01
N GLU A 35 8.09 -2.99 17.52
CA GLU A 35 7.77 -3.18 18.94
C GLU A 35 9.02 -3.07 19.82
N GLU A 36 10.11 -3.75 19.45
CA GLU A 36 11.39 -3.70 20.15
C GLU A 36 11.95 -2.28 20.16
N VAL A 37 11.96 -1.61 19.01
CA VAL A 37 12.53 -0.25 18.88
C VAL A 37 11.74 0.75 19.72
N ARG A 38 10.42 0.64 19.79
CA ARG A 38 9.60 1.46 20.70
C ARG A 38 9.97 1.20 22.16
N TRP A 39 10.12 -0.07 22.54
CA TRP A 39 10.54 -0.42 23.90
C TRP A 39 11.91 0.16 24.24
N LEU A 40 12.90 0.05 23.33
CA LEU A 40 14.21 0.66 23.50
C LEU A 40 14.13 2.18 23.64
N ALA A 41 13.32 2.85 22.83
CA ALA A 41 13.12 4.30 22.91
C ALA A 41 12.45 4.77 24.21
N ASP A 42 11.68 3.92 24.89
CA ASP A 42 11.06 4.22 26.18
C ASP A 42 11.98 3.92 27.38
N ASN A 43 12.79 2.86 27.28
CA ASN A 43 13.47 2.28 28.44
C ASN A 43 14.99 2.45 28.42
N VAL A 44 15.56 2.79 27.28
CA VAL A 44 17.00 2.85 27.10
C VAL A 44 17.42 4.25 26.63
N ALA A 45 18.20 4.93 27.48
CA ALA A 45 18.81 6.20 27.11
C ALA A 45 19.71 6.04 25.89
N LYS A 46 19.48 6.90 24.90
CA LYS A 46 20.32 7.11 23.74
C LYS A 46 21.56 7.91 24.16
N GLU A 47 22.72 7.28 24.06
CA GLU A 47 24.01 7.86 24.45
C GLU A 47 25.09 7.30 23.52
N THR A 48 26.10 8.09 23.21
CA THR A 48 27.26 7.66 22.42
C THR A 48 28.07 6.62 23.19
N ARG A 49 28.92 5.88 22.48
CA ARG A 49 29.86 4.94 23.09
C ARG A 49 30.75 5.62 24.12
N ASP A 50 31.21 6.83 23.84
CA ASP A 50 32.06 7.61 24.73
C ASP A 50 31.31 8.07 25.99
N GLU A 51 30.07 8.56 25.84
CA GLU A 51 29.21 8.89 26.99
C GLU A 51 28.96 7.65 27.88
N PHE A 52 28.69 6.50 27.25
CA PHE A 52 28.51 5.24 27.96
C PHE A 52 29.78 4.81 28.72
N LEU A 53 30.94 4.88 28.07
CA LEU A 53 32.23 4.50 28.66
C LEU A 53 32.62 5.46 29.79
N PHE A 54 32.46 6.76 29.59
CA PHE A 54 32.69 7.77 30.61
C PHE A 54 31.86 7.49 31.86
N ARG A 55 30.57 7.19 31.68
CA ARG A 55 29.64 6.88 32.76
C ARG A 55 29.94 5.56 33.48
N THR A 56 30.46 4.55 32.79
CA THR A 56 30.59 3.19 33.34
C THR A 56 32.02 2.76 33.69
N SER A 57 33.04 3.44 33.17
CA SER A 57 34.45 3.04 33.31
C SER A 57 35.39 4.19 33.71
N GLY A 58 34.89 5.43 33.86
CA GLY A 58 35.68 6.60 34.30
C GLY A 58 36.62 7.15 33.21
N ILE A 59 37.51 8.07 33.61
CA ILE A 59 38.33 8.93 32.71
C ILE A 59 39.33 8.16 31.81
N ASN A 60 39.63 6.88 32.12
CA ASN A 60 40.70 6.11 31.45
C ASN A 60 40.23 5.19 30.32
N ALA A 61 39.03 5.35 29.79
CA ALA A 61 38.49 4.49 28.74
C ALA A 61 38.46 5.19 27.37
N TYR A 62 39.62 5.63 26.88
CA TYR A 62 39.78 6.00 25.46
C TYR A 62 40.63 4.94 24.78
N ALA A 63 39.98 4.04 24.05
CA ALA A 63 40.67 3.23 23.06
C ALA A 63 40.69 4.03 21.76
N ASP A 64 41.86 4.55 21.39
CA ASP A 64 42.11 5.14 20.08
C ASP A 64 41.88 4.03 19.02
N SER A 65 40.67 3.98 18.45
CA SER A 65 40.34 3.00 17.41
C SER A 65 40.94 3.47 16.11
N LYS A 66 41.78 2.64 15.49
CA LYS A 66 42.31 2.87 14.14
C LYS A 66 41.14 3.25 13.20
N PRO A 67 41.24 4.36 12.44
CA PRO A 67 40.25 4.70 11.44
C PRO A 67 40.04 3.56 10.43
N PRO A 68 38.81 3.29 9.97
CA PRO A 68 38.55 2.24 8.99
C PRO A 68 39.30 2.47 7.66
N GLU A 69 39.89 1.41 7.12
CA GLU A 69 40.61 1.40 5.85
C GLU A 69 39.97 0.41 4.86
N VAL A 70 39.99 0.75 3.57
CA VAL A 70 39.50 -0.17 2.52
C VAL A 70 40.30 -1.48 2.60
N GLY A 71 39.56 -2.60 2.69
CA GLY A 71 40.13 -3.93 2.89
C GLY A 71 39.93 -4.49 4.29
N ASP A 72 39.63 -3.63 5.28
CA ASP A 72 39.30 -4.05 6.64
C ASP A 72 38.10 -5.01 6.64
N VAL A 73 38.16 -6.02 7.51
CA VAL A 73 37.08 -7.01 7.65
C VAL A 73 36.52 -6.95 9.05
N GLU A 74 35.20 -6.83 9.13
CA GLU A 74 34.46 -6.79 10.38
C GLU A 74 33.39 -7.89 10.45
N VAL A 75 32.95 -8.19 11.67
CA VAL A 75 31.86 -9.12 11.94
C VAL A 75 30.61 -8.32 12.30
N PHE A 76 29.55 -8.51 11.52
CA PHE A 76 28.25 -7.88 11.71
C PHE A 76 27.24 -8.90 12.25
N ASN A 77 26.44 -8.49 13.23
CA ASN A 77 25.18 -9.17 13.53
C ASN A 77 24.15 -8.77 12.47
N THR A 78 23.36 -9.73 11.98
CA THR A 78 22.32 -9.56 10.97
C THR A 78 21.12 -10.41 11.34
N LEU A 79 19.95 -10.21 10.71
CA LEU A 79 18.78 -11.04 10.94
C LEU A 79 18.57 -12.00 9.76
N ASN A 80 18.41 -13.29 10.04
CA ASN A 80 17.78 -14.21 9.10
C ASN A 80 16.26 -14.00 9.15
N ILE A 81 15.70 -13.36 8.12
CA ILE A 81 14.28 -12.99 8.05
C ILE A 81 13.39 -14.24 8.04
N ARG A 82 13.84 -15.32 7.39
CA ARG A 82 13.10 -16.59 7.32
C ARG A 82 12.94 -17.24 8.70
N SER A 83 14.03 -17.39 9.44
CA SER A 83 14.02 -18.07 10.75
C SER A 83 13.77 -17.11 11.92
N LYS A 84 13.80 -15.79 11.70
CA LYS A 84 13.73 -14.74 12.73
C LYS A 84 14.84 -14.88 13.79
N THR A 85 16.04 -15.26 13.37
CA THR A 85 17.19 -15.46 14.26
C THR A 85 18.37 -14.58 13.87
N ASN A 86 19.06 -14.03 14.86
CA ASN A 86 20.29 -13.28 14.64
C ASN A 86 21.42 -14.21 14.17
N VAL A 87 22.17 -13.77 13.15
CA VAL A 87 23.31 -14.49 12.59
C VAL A 87 24.48 -13.53 12.39
N LYS A 88 25.69 -14.04 12.58
CA LYS A 88 26.92 -13.26 12.39
C LYS A 88 27.48 -13.51 11.00
N ILE A 89 27.81 -12.44 10.29
CA ILE A 89 28.49 -12.51 9.00
C ILE A 89 29.79 -11.71 9.04
N ARG A 90 30.76 -12.11 8.22
CA ARG A 90 31.97 -11.32 7.96
C ARG A 90 31.76 -10.48 6.72
N ALA A 91 32.17 -9.22 6.74
CA ALA A 91 32.10 -8.34 5.58
C ALA A 91 33.34 -7.46 5.47
N GLN A 92 33.78 -7.22 4.24
CA GLN A 92 34.95 -6.40 3.93
C GLN A 92 34.55 -4.99 3.50
N LEU A 93 35.22 -3.97 4.04
CA LEU A 93 35.08 -2.58 3.61
C LEU A 93 35.60 -2.42 2.19
N LYS A 94 34.70 -2.18 1.23
CA LYS A 94 35.03 -2.06 -0.20
C LYS A 94 35.29 -0.63 -0.63
N LYS A 95 34.61 0.35 -0.01
CA LYS A 95 34.73 1.76 -0.39
C LYS A 95 34.35 2.66 0.77
N ILE A 96 35.05 3.79 0.86
CA ILE A 96 34.77 4.89 1.80
C ILE A 96 34.29 6.08 0.96
N GLY A 97 33.09 6.56 1.27
CA GLY A 97 32.51 7.78 0.74
C GLY A 97 32.67 8.97 1.69
N LYS A 98 32.04 10.09 1.33
CA LYS A 98 31.96 11.28 2.17
C LYS A 98 31.03 11.05 3.38
N HIS A 99 29.89 10.41 3.15
CA HIS A 99 28.86 10.17 4.16
C HIS A 99 28.57 8.69 4.40
N CYS A 100 29.32 7.78 3.77
CA CYS A 100 29.08 6.34 3.93
C CYS A 100 30.33 5.48 3.91
N TYR A 101 30.21 4.29 4.50
CA TYR A 101 31.06 3.12 4.28
C TYR A 101 30.28 2.07 3.51
N VAL A 102 30.90 1.38 2.56
CA VAL A 102 30.26 0.25 1.86
C VAL A 102 30.99 -1.03 2.22
N TYR A 103 30.34 -1.86 3.03
CA TYR A 103 30.81 -3.21 3.39
C TYR A 103 30.12 -4.25 2.51
N LEU A 104 30.86 -5.26 2.06
CA LEU A 104 30.31 -6.39 1.30
C LEU A 104 30.60 -7.69 2.04
N GLN A 105 29.55 -8.50 2.26
CA GLN A 105 29.65 -9.84 2.83
C GLN A 105 30.74 -10.68 2.14
N GLU A 106 31.60 -11.33 2.92
CA GLU A 106 32.62 -12.25 2.40
C GLU A 106 31.98 -13.39 1.60
N GLY A 107 32.60 -13.77 0.48
CA GLY A 107 32.08 -14.80 -0.43
C GLY A 107 31.03 -14.31 -1.45
N LYS A 108 30.52 -13.07 -1.31
CA LYS A 108 29.64 -12.44 -2.30
C LYS A 108 30.41 -11.57 -3.29
N LYS A 109 29.83 -11.31 -4.45
CA LYS A 109 30.44 -10.55 -5.54
C LYS A 109 29.52 -9.43 -5.98
N VAL A 110 30.05 -8.20 -5.99
CA VAL A 110 29.43 -7.01 -6.56
C VAL A 110 30.48 -6.31 -7.39
N ASP A 111 30.10 -5.84 -8.58
CA ASP A 111 31.02 -5.16 -9.48
C ASP A 111 31.57 -3.85 -8.86
N ALA A 112 32.84 -3.54 -9.10
CA ALA A 112 33.48 -2.34 -8.55
C ALA A 112 32.83 -1.03 -9.05
N THR A 113 32.29 -1.03 -10.27
CA THR A 113 31.52 0.09 -10.82
C THR A 113 30.20 0.27 -10.09
N ALA A 114 29.53 -0.83 -9.72
CA ALA A 114 28.30 -0.78 -8.92
C ALA A 114 28.57 -0.24 -7.51
N ILE A 115 29.64 -0.69 -6.83
CA ILE A 115 30.07 -0.14 -5.53
C ILE A 115 30.37 1.36 -5.63
N THR A 116 31.08 1.78 -6.68
CA THR A 116 31.39 3.19 -6.91
C THR A 116 30.11 4.01 -7.13
N ARG A 117 29.17 3.47 -7.90
CA ARG A 117 27.86 4.09 -8.14
C ARG A 117 27.07 4.24 -6.85
N ILE A 118 27.01 3.20 -6.01
CA ILE A 118 26.32 3.24 -4.70
C ILE A 118 26.85 4.39 -3.85
N VAL A 119 28.17 4.52 -3.70
CA VAL A 119 28.79 5.62 -2.95
C VAL A 119 28.43 6.97 -3.56
N SER A 120 28.57 7.12 -4.88
CA SER A 120 28.31 8.39 -5.56
C SER A 120 26.85 8.84 -5.48
N GLU A 121 25.89 7.91 -5.61
CA GLU A 121 24.46 8.18 -5.51
C GLU A 121 24.06 8.46 -4.06
N PHE A 122 24.64 7.74 -3.10
CA PHE A 122 24.39 8.02 -1.68
C PHE A 122 24.87 9.43 -1.31
N ASP A 123 26.14 9.74 -1.55
CA ASP A 123 26.75 11.02 -1.17
C ASP A 123 26.17 12.21 -1.96
N GLY A 124 25.95 12.03 -3.26
CA GLY A 124 25.59 13.12 -4.18
C GLY A 124 24.08 13.37 -4.31
N ARG A 125 23.25 12.36 -4.02
CA ARG A 125 21.79 12.45 -4.23
C ARG A 125 21.00 12.09 -2.98
N ILE A 126 21.13 10.88 -2.46
CA ILE A 126 20.26 10.36 -1.40
C ILE A 126 20.48 11.13 -0.10
N TYR A 127 21.71 11.17 0.39
CA TYR A 127 22.06 11.81 1.66
C TYR A 127 21.58 13.28 1.72
N PRO A 128 21.94 14.17 0.76
CA PRO A 128 21.49 15.55 0.82
C PRO A 128 19.97 15.71 0.60
N ARG A 129 19.33 14.94 -0.30
CA ARG A 129 17.89 15.08 -0.57
C ARG A 129 17.03 14.60 0.57
N THR A 130 17.33 13.43 1.14
CA THR A 130 16.56 12.89 2.27
C THR A 130 16.73 13.82 3.49
N ARG A 131 17.95 14.28 3.80
CA ARG A 131 18.13 15.25 4.90
C ARG A 131 17.40 16.57 4.66
N SER A 132 17.41 17.06 3.41
CA SER A 132 16.68 18.28 3.01
C SER A 132 15.16 18.15 3.13
N MET A 133 14.60 16.95 3.00
CA MET A 133 13.15 16.74 3.07
C MET A 133 12.67 16.33 4.46
N PHE A 134 13.41 15.47 5.16
CA PHE A 134 12.91 14.75 6.34
C PHE A 134 13.55 15.17 7.67
N GLY A 135 14.78 15.71 7.66
CA GLY A 135 15.47 16.05 8.92
C GLY A 135 16.92 15.58 8.93
N SER A 136 17.42 15.12 10.08
CA SER A 136 18.73 14.48 10.18
C SER A 136 18.64 13.20 10.97
N GLU A 137 19.48 12.26 10.58
CA GLU A 137 19.89 11.08 11.33
C GLU A 137 20.64 11.49 12.61
N TRP A 138 20.90 10.53 13.49
CA TRP A 138 21.81 10.80 14.61
C TRP A 138 23.22 10.94 14.06
N ASN A 139 23.82 12.12 14.21
CA ASN A 139 25.11 12.45 13.64
C ASN A 139 25.90 13.27 14.68
N PRO A 140 27.09 12.81 15.12
CA PRO A 140 27.90 11.73 14.54
C PRO A 140 27.54 10.32 15.03
N GLY A 141 26.34 10.12 15.59
CA GLY A 141 25.84 8.77 15.87
C GLY A 141 26.38 8.15 17.15
N ILE A 142 26.11 6.87 17.36
CA ILE A 142 26.53 6.13 18.56
C ILE A 142 28.05 5.93 18.63
N ASP A 143 28.71 5.74 17.49
CA ASP A 143 30.16 5.46 17.41
C ASP A 143 31.01 6.73 17.22
N GLY A 144 30.37 7.89 17.08
CA GLY A 144 31.06 9.16 16.86
C GLY A 144 31.58 9.35 15.44
N ASP A 145 31.21 8.49 14.49
CA ASP A 145 31.52 8.66 13.07
C ASP A 145 30.30 9.20 12.29
N PRO A 146 30.41 10.35 11.60
CA PRO A 146 29.31 10.88 10.79
C PRO A 146 28.96 10.04 9.55
N ARG A 147 29.69 8.95 9.25
CA ARG A 147 29.43 8.07 8.10
C ARG A 147 28.52 6.90 8.43
N ILE A 148 27.54 6.70 7.56
CA ILE A 148 26.59 5.59 7.65
C ILE A 148 27.17 4.33 7.00
N THR A 149 27.05 3.19 7.66
CA THR A 149 27.45 1.90 7.07
C THR A 149 26.36 1.35 6.16
N LEU A 150 26.68 1.12 4.89
CA LEU A 150 25.88 0.39 3.92
C LEU A 150 26.41 -1.05 3.84
N LEU A 151 25.70 -1.99 4.46
CA LEU A 151 26.07 -3.40 4.46
C LEU A 151 25.36 -4.13 3.31
N LEU A 152 26.13 -4.51 2.31
CA LEU A 152 25.70 -5.33 1.18
C LEU A 152 25.81 -6.82 1.57
N LEU A 153 24.68 -7.51 1.61
CA LEU A 153 24.59 -8.93 1.98
C LEU A 153 23.49 -9.62 1.17
N ASP A 154 23.52 -10.95 1.14
CA ASP A 154 22.41 -11.77 0.64
C ASP A 154 21.47 -12.02 1.83
N ILE A 155 20.38 -11.26 1.89
CA ILE A 155 19.45 -11.32 3.02
C ILE A 155 18.73 -12.67 2.99
N GLN A 156 18.89 -13.44 4.07
CA GLN A 156 18.29 -14.76 4.16
C GLN A 156 16.78 -14.63 4.43
N ASP A 157 15.96 -14.80 3.40
CA ASP A 157 14.51 -14.62 3.45
C ASP A 157 13.75 -15.78 2.77
N ASN A 158 12.50 -15.56 2.39
CA ASN A 158 11.64 -16.57 1.75
C ASN A 158 11.68 -16.55 0.21
N TYR A 159 12.56 -15.76 -0.41
CA TYR A 159 12.71 -15.71 -1.86
C TYR A 159 13.07 -17.09 -2.41
N ASN A 160 12.22 -17.59 -3.31
CA ASN A 160 12.42 -18.86 -4.00
C ASN A 160 11.61 -18.85 -5.30
N PRO A 161 12.17 -18.32 -6.40
CA PRO A 161 11.44 -18.19 -7.66
C PRO A 161 11.09 -19.57 -8.25
N GLN A 162 11.86 -20.62 -7.94
CA GLN A 162 11.54 -21.99 -8.37
C GLN A 162 10.28 -22.55 -7.68
N GLN A 163 9.95 -22.05 -6.48
CA GLN A 163 8.71 -22.39 -5.77
C GLN A 163 7.58 -21.39 -6.02
N GLY A 164 7.81 -20.34 -6.83
CA GLY A 164 6.84 -19.27 -7.09
C GLY A 164 6.85 -18.15 -6.04
N ARG A 165 7.77 -18.18 -5.07
CA ARG A 165 7.95 -17.12 -4.06
C ARG A 165 8.85 -16.04 -4.62
N ARG A 166 8.24 -14.94 -5.04
CA ARG A 166 8.93 -13.81 -5.67
C ARG A 166 9.10 -12.60 -4.74
N GLY A 167 8.41 -12.59 -3.59
CA GLY A 167 8.61 -11.62 -2.54
C GLY A 167 9.93 -11.82 -1.81
N TYR A 168 10.65 -10.74 -1.57
CA TYR A 168 11.94 -10.74 -0.90
C TYR A 168 12.16 -9.46 -0.10
N THR A 169 12.99 -9.53 0.93
CA THR A 169 13.39 -8.36 1.72
C THR A 169 14.53 -7.64 1.00
N ALA A 170 14.24 -6.48 0.42
CA ALA A 170 15.25 -5.74 -0.35
C ALA A 170 16.23 -4.94 0.53
N GLY A 171 15.80 -4.60 1.74
CA GLY A 171 16.60 -3.89 2.72
C GLY A 171 15.87 -3.78 4.05
N TYR A 172 16.60 -3.32 5.06
CA TYR A 172 16.03 -2.87 6.32
C TYR A 172 16.99 -1.94 7.06
N PHE A 173 16.42 -1.09 7.92
CA PHE A 173 17.10 -0.37 8.98
C PHE A 173 16.78 -1.00 10.34
N TYR A 174 17.81 -1.24 11.15
CA TYR A 174 17.63 -1.74 12.51
C TYR A 174 18.11 -0.74 13.55
N ALA A 175 17.18 -0.02 14.17
CA ALA A 175 17.52 0.98 15.18
C ALA A 175 18.18 0.41 16.45
N GLY A 176 18.08 -0.91 16.67
CA GLY A 176 18.79 -1.61 17.74
C GLY A 176 20.31 -1.45 17.64
N ASP A 177 20.85 -1.23 16.42
CA ASP A 177 22.27 -0.97 16.20
C ASP A 177 22.73 0.39 16.74
N CYS A 178 21.80 1.29 17.03
CA CYS A 178 22.10 2.60 17.60
C CYS A 178 22.11 2.57 19.15
N TYR A 179 22.29 1.40 19.75
CA TYR A 179 22.38 1.20 21.20
C TYR A 179 23.64 0.41 21.59
N ASN A 180 24.18 0.65 22.80
CA ASN A 180 25.36 -0.07 23.26
C ASN A 180 25.09 -1.58 23.43
N ARG A 181 26.06 -2.44 23.10
CA ARG A 181 25.97 -3.90 23.23
C ARG A 181 25.65 -4.39 24.63
N LYS A 182 26.05 -3.66 25.67
CA LYS A 182 25.68 -4.00 27.05
C LYS A 182 24.18 -3.84 27.32
N LYS A 183 23.49 -3.01 26.53
CA LYS A 183 22.03 -2.80 26.62
C LYS A 183 21.27 -3.57 25.54
N LYS A 184 21.90 -3.77 24.38
CA LYS A 184 21.35 -4.50 23.24
C LYS A 184 22.41 -5.41 22.63
N ALA A 185 22.48 -6.66 23.06
CA ALA A 185 23.58 -7.59 22.78
C ALA A 185 23.87 -7.79 21.27
N GLU A 186 22.84 -7.72 20.44
CA GLU A 186 22.94 -7.91 19.00
C GLU A 186 23.29 -6.65 18.21
N SER A 187 23.41 -5.50 18.89
CA SER A 187 23.78 -4.23 18.25
C SER A 187 25.14 -4.30 17.56
N ASN A 188 25.24 -3.67 16.39
CA ASN A 188 26.50 -3.36 15.72
C ASN A 188 27.13 -2.02 16.16
N GLU A 189 26.48 -1.31 17.07
CA GLU A 189 26.91 -0.04 17.67
C GLU A 189 27.30 1.00 16.62
N ARG A 190 26.45 1.18 15.60
CA ARG A 190 26.64 2.16 14.51
C ARG A 190 25.35 2.44 13.75
N GLU A 191 25.32 3.56 13.06
CA GLU A 191 24.26 3.89 12.10
C GLU A 191 24.47 3.12 10.79
N MET A 192 23.60 2.15 10.51
CA MET A 192 23.76 1.28 9.34
C MET A 192 22.47 0.87 8.65
N LEU A 193 22.59 0.57 7.34
CA LEU A 193 21.53 0.04 6.48
C LEU A 193 21.94 -1.34 5.97
N TYR A 194 21.02 -2.30 6.00
CA TYR A 194 21.20 -3.64 5.46
C TYR A 194 20.53 -3.69 4.09
N LEU A 195 21.29 -4.09 3.07
CA LEU A 195 20.85 -3.98 1.68
C LEU A 195 21.07 -5.30 0.96
N ASP A 196 19.98 -5.88 0.49
CA ASP A 196 20.01 -7.15 -0.22
C ASP A 196 20.70 -7.02 -1.58
N ILE A 197 21.54 -7.98 -1.93
CA ILE A 197 22.23 -8.06 -3.23
C ILE A 197 21.74 -9.21 -4.10
N TYR A 198 20.76 -9.99 -3.63
CA TYR A 198 20.12 -11.04 -4.41
C TYR A 198 18.73 -11.38 -3.86
N PRO A 199 17.66 -11.17 -4.65
CA PRO A 199 17.62 -10.89 -6.09
C PRO A 199 17.83 -9.42 -6.48
N SER A 200 17.99 -8.50 -5.52
CA SER A 200 18.27 -7.10 -5.81
C SER A 200 19.53 -6.91 -6.67
N VAL A 201 19.55 -5.90 -7.55
CA VAL A 201 20.71 -5.61 -8.42
C VAL A 201 21.47 -4.39 -7.89
N PRO A 202 22.65 -4.57 -7.25
CA PRO A 202 23.39 -3.47 -6.64
C PRO A 202 23.69 -2.32 -7.61
N GLY A 203 23.46 -1.09 -7.18
CA GLY A 203 23.68 0.11 -7.97
C GLY A 203 22.60 0.41 -9.03
N SER A 204 21.63 -0.49 -9.24
CA SER A 204 20.46 -0.19 -10.09
C SER A 204 19.60 0.95 -9.50
N THR A 205 18.74 1.55 -10.32
CA THR A 205 17.78 2.59 -9.87
C THR A 205 16.88 2.09 -8.74
N GLU A 206 16.41 0.85 -8.84
CA GLU A 206 15.55 0.21 -7.84
C GLU A 206 16.30 -0.08 -6.53
N PHE A 207 17.54 -0.58 -6.63
CA PHE A 207 18.39 -0.73 -5.45
C PHE A 207 18.64 0.61 -4.74
N MET A 208 18.94 1.67 -5.50
CA MET A 208 19.15 2.99 -4.90
C MET A 208 17.86 3.63 -4.35
N SER A 209 16.68 3.23 -4.85
CA SER A 209 15.40 3.66 -4.27
C SER A 209 15.18 3.03 -2.90
N VAL A 210 15.56 1.75 -2.72
CA VAL A 210 15.58 1.07 -1.41
C VAL A 210 16.55 1.77 -0.46
N VAL A 211 17.77 2.13 -0.91
CA VAL A 211 18.71 2.90 -0.04
C VAL A 211 18.09 4.21 0.46
N ALA A 212 17.34 4.92 -0.39
CA ALA A 212 16.65 6.15 0.01
C ALA A 212 15.47 5.90 0.97
N HIS A 213 14.81 4.75 0.85
CA HIS A 213 13.77 4.28 1.75
C HIS A 213 14.34 3.99 3.14
N GLU A 214 15.38 3.14 3.23
CA GLU A 214 16.01 2.77 4.50
C GLU A 214 16.67 3.95 5.21
N PHE A 215 17.27 4.88 4.46
CA PHE A 215 17.83 6.08 5.07
C PHE A 215 16.75 7.00 5.66
N GLN A 216 15.54 7.00 5.10
CA GLN A 216 14.42 7.73 5.69
C GLN A 216 14.04 7.15 7.05
N HIS A 217 13.98 5.82 7.20
CA HIS A 217 13.71 5.19 8.49
C HIS A 217 14.70 5.60 9.57
N MET A 218 16.00 5.66 9.24
CA MET A 218 17.05 6.11 10.17
C MET A 218 16.84 7.57 10.63
N ILE A 219 16.52 8.47 9.69
CA ILE A 219 16.17 9.86 10.02
C ILE A 219 14.92 9.89 10.89
N HIS A 220 13.88 9.12 10.53
CA HIS A 220 12.63 9.09 11.28
C HIS A 220 12.85 8.62 12.72
N TRP A 221 13.59 7.53 12.92
CA TRP A 221 13.94 7.03 14.25
C TRP A 221 14.62 8.07 15.12
N ASN A 222 15.52 8.88 14.56
CA ASN A 222 16.20 9.92 15.32
C ASN A 222 15.25 11.05 15.80
N ASN A 223 14.14 11.29 15.08
CA ASN A 223 13.23 12.40 15.35
C ASN A 223 11.96 11.96 16.10
N ASP A 224 11.31 10.88 15.65
CA ASP A 224 10.20 10.23 16.32
C ASP A 224 10.29 8.69 16.18
N PRO A 225 10.93 7.99 17.14
CA PRO A 225 11.05 6.54 17.11
C PRO A 225 9.73 5.81 17.39
N LYS A 226 8.67 6.53 17.78
CA LYS A 226 7.42 5.91 18.23
C LYS A 226 6.32 5.96 17.19
N GLU A 227 6.49 6.70 16.09
CA GLU A 227 5.48 6.82 15.04
C GLU A 227 4.90 5.46 14.59
N PHE A 228 3.66 5.50 14.18
CA PHE A 228 2.91 4.39 13.64
C PHE A 228 3.49 3.91 12.31
N THR A 229 3.60 2.59 12.16
CA THR A 229 4.20 1.93 10.99
C THR A 229 3.64 2.49 9.69
N TRP A 230 2.32 2.64 9.56
CA TRP A 230 1.72 3.15 8.32
C TRP A 230 2.19 4.57 7.96
N VAL A 231 2.46 5.45 8.94
CA VAL A 231 3.01 6.80 8.70
C VAL A 231 4.50 6.73 8.40
N ASN A 232 5.25 5.91 9.14
CA ASN A 232 6.68 5.72 8.90
C ASN A 232 6.92 5.23 7.46
N GLU A 233 6.22 4.18 7.06
CA GLU A 233 6.26 3.62 5.70
C GLU A 233 5.76 4.59 4.63
N SER A 234 4.72 5.37 4.93
CA SER A 234 4.23 6.44 4.06
C SER A 234 5.36 7.41 3.67
N LEU A 235 6.16 7.84 4.66
CA LEU A 235 7.26 8.77 4.46
C LEU A 235 8.49 8.10 3.83
N SER A 236 8.81 6.85 4.19
CA SER A 236 9.88 6.08 3.55
C SER A 236 9.59 5.79 2.08
N GLN A 237 8.36 5.43 1.73
CA GLN A 237 7.93 5.26 0.33
C GLN A 237 8.00 6.60 -0.43
N LEU A 238 7.59 7.70 0.20
CA LEU A 238 7.70 9.03 -0.39
C LEU A 238 9.17 9.45 -0.64
N SER A 239 10.10 9.02 0.21
CA SER A 239 11.54 9.31 0.07
C SER A 239 12.11 8.84 -1.27
N GLN A 240 11.69 7.67 -1.74
CA GLN A 240 12.09 7.13 -3.04
C GLN A 240 11.78 8.11 -4.18
N PHE A 241 10.53 8.58 -4.22
CA PHE A 241 10.06 9.54 -5.21
C PHE A 241 10.80 10.88 -5.09
N LEU A 242 10.91 11.43 -3.88
CA LEU A 242 11.57 12.72 -3.64
C LEU A 242 13.07 12.70 -3.93
N CYS A 243 13.71 11.53 -3.84
CA CYS A 243 15.08 11.34 -4.28
C CYS A 243 15.21 11.21 -5.81
N GLY A 244 14.10 11.07 -6.54
CA GLY A 244 14.07 11.05 -8.01
C GLY A 244 14.03 9.64 -8.62
N TYR A 245 13.62 8.62 -7.86
CA TYR A 245 13.55 7.23 -8.35
C TYR A 245 12.18 6.85 -8.94
N GLY A 246 11.25 7.80 -9.04
CA GLY A 246 9.93 7.58 -9.64
C GLY A 246 8.89 7.02 -8.66
N HIS A 247 7.77 6.57 -9.21
CA HIS A 247 6.70 5.95 -8.42
C HIS A 247 7.05 4.47 -8.14
N PRO A 248 6.89 3.99 -6.88
CA PRO A 248 7.19 2.62 -6.51
C PRO A 248 6.22 1.63 -7.20
N PRO A 249 6.70 0.46 -7.67
CA PRO A 249 5.87 -0.54 -8.33
C PRO A 249 4.72 -1.07 -7.45
N GLN A 250 4.85 -0.97 -6.13
CA GLN A 250 3.84 -1.35 -5.13
C GLN A 250 2.50 -0.62 -5.32
N VAL A 251 2.48 0.54 -6.00
CA VAL A 251 1.23 1.23 -6.40
C VAL A 251 0.30 0.30 -7.16
N GLN A 252 0.85 -0.59 -8.01
CA GLN A 252 0.04 -1.54 -8.77
C GLN A 252 -0.65 -2.55 -7.86
N ALA A 253 -0.02 -2.97 -6.75
CA ALA A 253 -0.62 -3.87 -5.78
C ALA A 253 -1.84 -3.24 -5.11
N PHE A 254 -1.75 -1.96 -4.77
CA PHE A 254 -2.90 -1.22 -4.28
C PHE A 254 -4.01 -1.08 -5.34
N ILE A 255 -3.67 -0.84 -6.61
CA ILE A 255 -4.68 -0.74 -7.68
C ILE A 255 -5.51 -2.03 -7.80
N ARG A 256 -4.90 -3.20 -7.58
CA ARG A 256 -5.60 -4.50 -7.60
C ARG A 256 -6.37 -4.81 -6.32
N ASN A 257 -5.93 -4.27 -5.20
CA ASN A 257 -6.60 -4.42 -3.91
C ASN A 257 -6.92 -3.02 -3.31
N PRO A 258 -7.84 -2.27 -3.94
CA PRO A 258 -8.18 -0.91 -3.50
C PRO A 258 -8.98 -0.89 -2.19
N HIS A 259 -9.45 -2.06 -1.74
CA HIS A 259 -10.12 -2.27 -0.46
C HIS A 259 -9.18 -2.34 0.74
N ASN A 260 -7.88 -2.13 0.52
CA ASN A 260 -6.90 -2.14 1.59
C ASN A 260 -7.21 -1.06 2.66
N ASN A 261 -6.75 -1.31 3.88
CA ASN A 261 -6.95 -0.42 5.02
C ASN A 261 -5.70 0.44 5.23
N LEU A 262 -5.82 1.76 5.09
CA LEU A 262 -4.67 2.68 5.19
C LEU A 262 -3.97 2.60 6.55
N ALA A 263 -4.73 2.46 7.64
CA ALA A 263 -4.23 2.60 9.01
C ALA A 263 -4.02 1.27 9.75
N ALA A 264 -4.48 0.15 9.17
CA ALA A 264 -4.24 -1.19 9.70
C ALA A 264 -3.26 -1.93 8.80
N TRP A 265 -1.97 -1.68 9.03
CA TRP A 265 -0.89 -2.43 8.40
C TRP A 265 -1.16 -3.94 8.55
N SER A 266 -1.38 -4.60 7.42
CA SER A 266 -1.82 -5.99 7.36
C SER A 266 -0.75 -6.85 6.73
N ASP A 267 -0.35 -7.93 7.42
CA ASP A 267 0.57 -8.92 6.87
C ASP A 267 -0.04 -9.65 5.67
N ASP A 268 -1.38 -9.76 5.64
CA ASP A 268 -2.11 -10.41 4.55
C ASP A 268 -2.01 -9.63 3.24
N ASP A 269 -1.79 -8.30 3.26
CA ASP A 269 -1.83 -7.41 2.08
C ASP A 269 -0.57 -6.52 1.96
N MET A 270 0.60 -7.06 2.38
CA MET A 270 1.84 -6.28 2.59
C MET A 270 2.23 -5.36 1.42
N ILE A 271 2.28 -5.89 0.19
CA ILE A 271 2.69 -5.08 -0.99
C ILE A 271 1.67 -3.97 -1.29
N ALA A 272 0.37 -4.25 -1.10
CA ALA A 272 -0.68 -3.25 -1.29
C ALA A 272 -0.67 -2.16 -0.19
N ASN A 273 -0.16 -2.46 1.02
CA ASN A 273 0.04 -1.45 2.06
C ASN A 273 1.00 -0.37 1.59
N TYR A 274 2.17 -0.76 1.08
CA TYR A 274 3.18 0.17 0.56
C TYR A 274 2.64 1.06 -0.56
N GLY A 275 1.91 0.48 -1.52
CA GLY A 275 1.28 1.25 -2.60
C GLY A 275 0.23 2.24 -2.10
N HIS A 276 -0.60 1.83 -1.12
CA HIS A 276 -1.64 2.68 -0.55
C HIS A 276 -1.05 3.85 0.24
N VAL A 277 -0.11 3.60 1.15
CA VAL A 277 0.52 4.66 1.95
C VAL A 277 1.38 5.58 1.09
N TYR A 278 2.03 5.05 0.05
CA TYR A 278 2.73 5.88 -0.92
C TYR A 278 1.79 6.87 -1.62
N LEU A 279 0.69 6.39 -2.20
CA LEU A 279 -0.25 7.26 -2.91
C LEU A 279 -0.87 8.30 -1.97
N TRP A 280 -1.10 7.93 -0.72
CA TRP A 280 -1.54 8.86 0.33
C TRP A 280 -0.49 9.95 0.61
N ALA A 281 0.76 9.56 0.85
CA ALA A 281 1.87 10.49 1.05
C ALA A 281 2.07 11.42 -0.15
N TYR A 282 1.99 10.85 -1.35
CA TYR A 282 2.11 11.56 -2.61
C TYR A 282 0.99 12.59 -2.77
N TYR A 283 -0.26 12.17 -2.57
CA TYR A 283 -1.43 13.05 -2.67
C TYR A 283 -1.32 14.22 -1.70
N ILE A 284 -0.99 13.96 -0.43
CA ILE A 284 -0.78 15.00 0.58
C ILE A 284 0.37 15.94 0.17
N SER A 285 1.52 15.37 -0.18
CA SER A 285 2.74 16.15 -0.43
C SER A 285 2.70 16.98 -1.72
N THR A 286 1.87 16.60 -2.69
CA THR A 286 1.71 17.35 -3.94
C THR A 286 0.50 18.29 -3.90
N ARG A 287 -0.64 17.85 -3.36
CA ARG A 287 -1.88 18.64 -3.38
C ARG A 287 -2.01 19.61 -2.23
N ILE A 288 -1.60 19.22 -1.03
CA ILE A 288 -1.80 20.06 0.15
C ILE A 288 -0.68 21.08 0.27
N ALA A 289 0.56 20.63 0.11
CA ALA A 289 1.69 21.52 0.22
C ALA A 289 1.76 22.53 -0.94
N SER A 290 1.28 22.20 -2.14
CA SER A 290 1.16 23.10 -3.33
C SER A 290 2.46 23.73 -3.86
N THR A 291 3.55 23.73 -3.08
CA THR A 291 4.89 24.22 -3.43
C THR A 291 5.94 23.34 -2.75
N ASP A 292 7.14 23.32 -3.31
CA ASP A 292 8.28 22.56 -2.76
C ASP A 292 8.67 22.97 -1.33
N GLU A 293 8.57 24.26 -0.99
CA GLU A 293 8.88 24.78 0.33
C GLU A 293 7.87 24.31 1.38
N ARG A 294 6.58 24.47 1.10
CA ARG A 294 5.51 23.95 1.96
C ARG A 294 5.58 22.44 2.07
N ARG A 295 5.98 21.73 1.02
CA ARG A 295 6.15 20.27 1.04
C ARG A 295 7.24 19.89 2.02
N ARG A 296 8.40 20.55 1.94
CA ARG A 296 9.49 20.38 2.91
C ARG A 296 9.05 20.69 4.33
N ALA A 297 8.39 21.82 4.54
CA ALA A 297 7.96 22.24 5.87
C ALA A 297 6.93 21.28 6.49
N PHE A 298 5.98 20.80 5.68
CA PHE A 298 4.99 19.81 6.07
C PHE A 298 5.63 18.45 6.37
N VAL A 299 6.45 17.90 5.46
CA VAL A 299 7.10 16.59 5.64
C VAL A 299 8.04 16.61 6.86
N ARG A 300 8.86 17.66 7.02
CA ARG A 300 9.69 17.81 8.22
C ARG A 300 8.88 17.85 9.50
N ARG A 301 7.72 18.54 9.48
CA ARG A 301 6.84 18.59 10.65
C ARG A 301 6.26 17.23 10.98
N MET A 302 5.87 16.45 9.97
CA MET A 302 5.40 15.08 10.15
C MET A 302 6.46 14.20 10.83
N VAL A 303 7.73 14.32 10.41
CA VAL A 303 8.84 13.54 11.00
C VAL A 303 9.22 14.00 12.41
N ALA A 304 9.14 15.30 12.69
CA ALA A 304 9.67 15.88 13.94
C ALA A 304 8.65 15.97 15.09
N GLN A 305 7.39 15.66 14.86
CA GLN A 305 6.36 15.72 15.91
C GLN A 305 6.16 14.35 16.56
N THR A 306 5.76 14.35 17.83
CA THR A 306 5.50 13.12 18.60
C THR A 306 4.01 12.77 18.68
N SER A 307 3.14 13.61 18.12
CA SER A 307 1.74 13.23 17.88
C SER A 307 1.71 12.28 16.69
N GLN A 308 1.22 11.06 16.92
CA GLN A 308 1.29 9.98 15.94
C GLN A 308 0.06 9.97 15.02
N GLY A 309 0.20 9.33 13.86
CA GLY A 309 -0.95 9.00 13.01
C GLY A 309 -1.74 10.21 12.51
N PHE A 310 -3.06 10.08 12.48
CA PHE A 310 -3.94 11.16 12.04
C PHE A 310 -3.95 12.38 12.98
N SER A 311 -3.68 12.18 14.27
CA SER A 311 -3.53 13.31 15.21
C SER A 311 -2.29 14.15 14.87
N GLY A 312 -1.16 13.50 14.55
CA GLY A 312 0.01 14.17 14.01
C GLY A 312 -0.29 14.88 12.69
N LEU A 313 -0.95 14.19 11.77
CA LEU A 313 -1.28 14.77 10.47
C LEU A 313 -2.12 16.06 10.60
N ASN A 314 -3.16 16.07 11.44
CA ASN A 314 -3.94 17.27 11.73
C ASN A 314 -3.08 18.39 12.35
N ALA A 315 -2.21 18.07 13.30
CA ALA A 315 -1.32 19.06 13.91
C ALA A 315 -0.34 19.67 12.90
N ALA A 316 0.17 18.89 11.94
CA ALA A 316 1.02 19.38 10.86
C ALA A 316 0.26 20.29 9.88
N ILE A 317 -0.98 19.93 9.53
CA ILE A 317 -1.88 20.72 8.69
C ILE A 317 -2.19 22.08 9.33
N GLU A 318 -2.61 22.07 10.60
CA GLU A 318 -2.95 23.27 11.36
C GLU A 318 -1.75 24.21 11.49
N LYS A 319 -0.57 23.67 11.81
CA LYS A 319 0.66 24.45 11.97
C LYS A 319 1.09 25.18 10.69
N GLN A 320 0.76 24.63 9.53
CA GLN A 320 1.04 25.22 8.22
C GLN A 320 -0.07 26.19 7.76
N GLY A 321 -1.10 26.42 8.57
CA GLY A 321 -2.24 27.29 8.24
C GLY A 321 -3.11 26.75 7.11
N ILE A 322 -3.03 25.44 6.83
CA ILE A 322 -3.84 24.80 5.80
C ILE A 322 -5.27 24.67 6.34
N LYS A 323 -6.24 25.30 5.66
CA LYS A 323 -7.66 25.23 6.00
C LYS A 323 -8.28 23.92 5.52
N ASN A 324 -7.88 22.81 6.11
CA ASN A 324 -8.35 21.47 5.80
C ASN A 324 -8.17 20.55 7.03
N ASP A 325 -8.68 19.33 6.98
CA ASP A 325 -8.49 18.32 8.02
C ASP A 325 -8.31 16.92 7.41
N VAL A 326 -7.86 15.97 8.22
CA VAL A 326 -7.68 14.57 7.79
C VAL A 326 -8.94 13.98 7.17
N ARG A 327 -10.14 14.30 7.69
CA ARG A 327 -11.40 13.78 7.15
C ARG A 327 -11.57 14.19 5.70
N ASN A 328 -11.46 15.48 5.43
CA ASN A 328 -11.66 16.07 4.12
C ASN A 328 -10.58 15.65 3.13
N LEU A 329 -9.34 15.53 3.60
CA LEU A 329 -8.23 15.03 2.79
C LEU A 329 -8.38 13.56 2.42
N PHE A 330 -8.76 12.72 3.39
CA PHE A 330 -8.92 11.29 3.15
C PHE A 330 -10.06 11.01 2.18
N ARG A 331 -11.23 11.65 2.35
CA ARG A 331 -12.35 11.46 1.41
C ARG A 331 -12.03 11.99 0.01
N SER A 332 -11.24 13.07 -0.09
CA SER A 332 -10.81 13.63 -1.38
C SER A 332 -9.76 12.77 -2.06
N PHE A 333 -8.80 12.21 -1.31
CA PHE A 333 -7.87 11.20 -1.77
C PHE A 333 -8.58 9.96 -2.31
N CYS A 334 -9.55 9.43 -1.56
CA CYS A 334 -10.36 8.31 -2.02
C CYS A 334 -11.07 8.64 -3.33
N LEU A 335 -11.66 9.84 -3.47
CA LEU A 335 -12.31 10.23 -4.71
C LEU A 335 -11.32 10.45 -5.86
N ALA A 336 -10.15 11.04 -5.58
CA ALA A 336 -9.10 11.26 -6.57
C ALA A 336 -8.60 9.95 -7.18
N ASN A 337 -8.53 8.88 -6.38
CA ASN A 337 -8.16 7.56 -6.86
C ASN A 337 -9.12 6.99 -7.91
N TYR A 338 -10.43 7.30 -7.85
CA TYR A 338 -11.41 6.78 -8.83
C TYR A 338 -11.74 7.78 -9.95
N LEU A 339 -11.86 9.07 -9.63
CA LEU A 339 -12.26 10.10 -10.59
C LEU A 339 -11.09 10.63 -11.41
N ASN A 340 -9.97 10.90 -10.73
CA ASN A 340 -8.77 11.55 -11.24
C ASN A 340 -9.05 12.70 -12.23
N ASP A 341 -9.72 13.74 -11.72
CA ASP A 341 -10.08 14.95 -12.47
C ASP A 341 -9.70 16.18 -11.64
N ASP A 342 -8.71 16.93 -12.11
CA ASP A 342 -8.18 18.10 -11.42
C ASP A 342 -8.87 19.42 -11.79
N ARG A 343 -9.90 19.38 -12.65
CA ARG A 343 -10.63 20.57 -13.11
C ARG A 343 -11.63 21.10 -12.09
N VAL A 344 -11.91 20.33 -11.04
CA VAL A 344 -12.92 20.62 -10.02
C VAL A 344 -12.29 20.77 -8.63
N GLU A 345 -12.92 21.55 -7.76
CA GLU A 345 -12.49 21.77 -6.36
C GLU A 345 -11.00 22.12 -6.23
N ARG A 346 -10.51 22.98 -7.14
CA ARG A 346 -9.09 23.41 -7.21
C ARG A 346 -8.11 22.23 -7.29
N GLY A 347 -8.50 21.15 -7.96
CA GLY A 347 -7.66 19.97 -8.18
C GLY A 347 -7.73 18.92 -7.08
N ALA A 348 -8.63 19.05 -6.10
CA ALA A 348 -8.72 18.13 -4.97
C ALA A 348 -9.00 16.67 -5.38
N TYR A 349 -9.64 16.44 -6.54
CA TYR A 349 -10.04 15.10 -7.00
C TYR A 349 -9.20 14.56 -8.15
N GLY A 350 -7.97 15.06 -8.31
CA GLY A 350 -7.03 14.54 -9.31
C GLY A 350 -5.60 14.47 -8.80
N TYR A 351 -4.74 13.88 -9.61
CA TYR A 351 -3.29 13.88 -9.47
C TYR A 351 -2.63 14.77 -10.53
N ASP A 352 -1.35 15.05 -10.37
CA ASP A 352 -0.57 15.76 -11.37
C ASP A 352 -0.21 14.85 -12.56
N ASN A 353 0.48 15.42 -13.55
CA ASN A 353 0.74 14.76 -14.84
C ASN A 353 1.33 13.34 -14.76
N PRO A 354 2.30 13.03 -13.88
CA PRO A 354 2.86 11.67 -13.75
C PRO A 354 1.81 10.60 -13.42
N LEU A 355 0.75 10.95 -12.68
CA LEU A 355 -0.34 10.04 -12.31
C LEU A 355 -1.67 10.42 -12.99
N ALA A 356 -1.68 11.20 -14.06
CA ALA A 356 -2.91 11.65 -14.72
C ALA A 356 -3.72 10.53 -15.42
N LYS A 357 -3.15 9.32 -15.54
CA LYS A 357 -3.85 8.11 -16.00
C LYS A 357 -4.31 7.19 -14.86
N LEU A 358 -3.88 7.45 -13.62
CA LEU A 358 -4.28 6.64 -12.47
C LEU A 358 -5.80 6.72 -12.31
N ALA A 359 -6.50 5.59 -12.39
CA ALA A 359 -7.92 5.52 -12.04
C ALA A 359 -8.23 4.10 -11.57
N LEU A 360 -8.61 3.99 -10.30
CA LEU A 360 -9.14 2.76 -9.74
C LEU A 360 -10.45 2.42 -10.44
N ARG A 361 -10.66 1.13 -10.68
CA ARG A 361 -11.90 0.65 -11.27
C ARG A 361 -12.98 0.59 -10.19
N PRO A 362 -14.22 1.02 -10.51
CA PRO A 362 -15.36 0.77 -9.64
C PRO A 362 -15.55 -0.73 -9.43
N ASP A 363 -15.91 -1.11 -8.22
CA ASP A 363 -16.07 -2.50 -7.79
C ASP A 363 -17.29 -3.15 -8.44
N LEU A 364 -18.34 -2.36 -8.69
CA LEU A 364 -19.56 -2.82 -9.31
C LEU A 364 -20.06 -1.82 -10.34
N ARG A 365 -20.57 -2.35 -11.46
CA ARG A 365 -21.24 -1.58 -12.50
C ARG A 365 -22.71 -1.99 -12.61
N LEU A 366 -23.61 -1.01 -12.49
CA LEU A 366 -25.05 -1.22 -12.66
C LEU A 366 -25.56 -0.48 -13.89
N ASP A 367 -25.91 -1.23 -14.93
CA ASP A 367 -26.45 -0.65 -16.18
C ASP A 367 -27.97 -0.51 -16.20
N LYS A 368 -28.67 -1.28 -15.37
CA LYS A 368 -30.14 -1.37 -15.36
C LYS A 368 -30.68 -1.36 -13.92
N PRO A 369 -31.92 -0.88 -13.71
CA PRO A 369 -32.56 -0.99 -12.42
C PRO A 369 -32.78 -2.47 -12.04
N PRO A 370 -32.89 -2.80 -10.75
CA PRO A 370 -32.90 -1.89 -9.59
C PRO A 370 -31.50 -1.38 -9.22
N PHE A 371 -31.36 -0.06 -9.08
CA PHE A 371 -30.11 0.59 -8.66
C PHE A 371 -29.96 0.57 -7.13
N GLU A 372 -29.90 -0.62 -6.57
CA GLU A 372 -29.71 -0.84 -5.13
C GLU A 372 -28.52 -1.79 -4.92
N VAL A 373 -27.58 -1.35 -4.08
CA VAL A 373 -26.36 -2.10 -3.76
C VAL A 373 -26.25 -2.28 -2.27
N LYS A 374 -25.90 -3.50 -1.88
CA LYS A 374 -25.45 -3.84 -0.53
C LYS A 374 -23.96 -4.15 -0.61
N GLY A 375 -23.18 -3.65 0.33
CA GLY A 375 -21.74 -3.86 0.31
C GLY A 375 -21.12 -3.73 1.68
N ARG A 376 -19.80 -3.91 1.73
CA ARG A 376 -18.98 -3.70 2.92
C ARG A 376 -17.72 -2.93 2.53
N VAL A 377 -17.19 -2.17 3.48
CA VAL A 377 -15.98 -1.37 3.30
C VAL A 377 -15.13 -1.39 4.59
N LYS A 378 -13.82 -1.65 4.45
CA LYS A 378 -12.88 -1.66 5.58
C LYS A 378 -12.78 -0.27 6.22
N CYS A 379 -12.35 -0.22 7.47
CA CYS A 379 -12.01 1.04 8.12
C CYS A 379 -10.88 1.74 7.35
N TRP A 380 -10.91 3.07 7.26
CA TRP A 380 -9.94 3.88 6.50
C TRP A 380 -9.71 3.34 5.08
N SER A 381 -10.82 3.06 4.39
CA SER A 381 -10.87 2.56 3.03
C SER A 381 -12.10 3.10 2.30
N ALA A 382 -12.19 2.86 1.00
CA ALA A 382 -13.31 3.27 0.17
C ALA A 382 -13.74 2.17 -0.80
N ARG A 383 -15.02 2.24 -1.17
CA ARG A 383 -15.63 1.38 -2.19
C ARG A 383 -16.37 2.25 -3.19
N ALA A 384 -16.22 1.96 -4.49
CA ALA A 384 -16.86 2.74 -5.53
C ALA A 384 -17.78 1.89 -6.41
N ILE A 385 -18.96 2.41 -6.70
CA ILE A 385 -19.96 1.75 -7.54
C ILE A 385 -20.30 2.69 -8.68
N GLN A 386 -20.20 2.21 -9.90
CA GLN A 386 -20.59 2.96 -11.08
C GLN A 386 -21.99 2.56 -11.52
N ILE A 387 -22.80 3.56 -11.85
CA ILE A 387 -24.17 3.40 -12.31
C ILE A 387 -24.30 4.10 -13.65
N ASN A 388 -24.92 3.42 -14.61
CA ASN A 388 -25.34 4.04 -15.86
C ASN A 388 -26.52 4.97 -15.57
N SER A 389 -26.28 6.27 -15.65
CA SER A 389 -27.27 7.29 -15.31
C SER A 389 -28.01 7.83 -16.53
N ALA A 390 -27.89 7.19 -17.70
CA ALA A 390 -28.53 7.64 -18.94
C ALA A 390 -30.06 7.83 -18.77
N SER A 391 -30.73 6.94 -18.03
CA SER A 391 -32.18 7.04 -17.74
C SER A 391 -32.55 8.16 -16.76
N PHE A 392 -31.56 8.80 -16.14
CA PHE A 392 -31.72 9.87 -15.15
C PHE A 392 -31.34 11.25 -15.69
N ARG A 393 -30.79 11.36 -16.91
CA ARG A 393 -30.39 12.63 -17.52
C ARG A 393 -31.49 13.69 -17.44
N GLY A 394 -31.17 14.84 -16.85
CA GLY A 394 -32.08 15.97 -16.68
C GLY A 394 -33.18 15.79 -15.61
N ARG A 395 -33.20 14.65 -14.91
CA ARG A 395 -34.23 14.31 -13.92
C ARG A 395 -33.69 14.47 -12.51
N GLU A 396 -34.60 14.67 -11.57
CA GLU A 396 -34.31 14.54 -10.16
C GLU A 396 -34.37 13.06 -9.75
N VAL A 397 -33.42 12.62 -8.92
CA VAL A 397 -33.37 11.27 -8.35
C VAL A 397 -33.29 11.35 -6.83
N SER A 398 -33.90 10.38 -6.15
CA SER A 398 -33.73 10.17 -4.71
C SER A 398 -32.57 9.23 -4.47
N VAL A 399 -31.64 9.67 -3.64
CA VAL A 399 -30.38 9.01 -3.33
C VAL A 399 -30.39 8.68 -1.86
N LEU A 400 -30.40 7.39 -1.55
CA LEU A 400 -30.62 6.87 -0.20
C LEU A 400 -29.41 6.05 0.22
N PHE A 401 -28.94 6.27 1.44
CA PHE A 401 -27.83 5.54 2.03
C PHE A 401 -28.15 5.13 3.47
N ALA A 402 -27.68 3.96 3.87
CA ALA A 402 -27.66 3.51 5.25
C ALA A 402 -26.40 2.68 5.51
N GLY A 403 -25.60 3.08 6.50
CA GLY A 403 -24.38 2.40 6.91
C GLY A 403 -24.51 1.73 8.27
N GLN A 404 -23.71 0.69 8.49
CA GLN A 404 -23.57 0.03 9.78
C GLN A 404 -22.66 0.86 10.70
N LYS A 405 -23.16 1.20 11.89
CA LYS A 405 -22.34 1.69 12.99
C LYS A 405 -21.51 0.54 13.56
N VAL A 406 -20.19 0.67 13.53
CA VAL A 406 -19.22 -0.19 14.19
C VAL A 406 -18.65 0.58 15.38
N THR A 407 -18.61 -0.03 16.55
CA THR A 407 -18.21 0.61 17.80
C THR A 407 -17.12 -0.18 18.52
N ALA A 408 -16.19 0.54 19.15
CA ALA A 408 -15.25 -0.02 20.12
C ALA A 408 -15.08 0.98 21.27
N GLY A 409 -15.55 0.61 22.47
CA GLY A 409 -15.67 1.53 23.59
C GLY A 409 -16.54 2.75 23.24
N ASN A 410 -16.03 3.95 23.50
CA ASN A 410 -16.72 5.21 23.19
C ASN A 410 -16.49 5.71 21.75
N TYR A 411 -15.78 4.94 20.92
CA TYR A 411 -15.46 5.32 19.55
C TYR A 411 -16.33 4.55 18.56
N SER A 412 -16.63 5.20 17.44
CA SER A 412 -17.33 4.58 16.32
C SER A 412 -16.74 5.03 14.99
N ASN A 413 -17.05 4.28 13.94
CA ASN A 413 -16.75 4.71 12.59
C ASN A 413 -17.64 5.88 12.15
N SER A 414 -17.38 6.42 10.97
CA SER A 414 -18.21 7.41 10.27
C SER A 414 -18.13 7.17 8.77
N PHE A 415 -19.18 7.55 8.04
CA PHE A 415 -19.20 7.47 6.58
C PHE A 415 -19.12 8.84 5.94
N ASP A 416 -18.37 8.94 4.84
CA ASP A 416 -18.49 10.01 3.86
C ASP A 416 -18.90 9.38 2.53
N VAL A 417 -20.04 9.81 1.99
CA VAL A 417 -20.62 9.25 0.77
C VAL A 417 -20.71 10.34 -0.28
N ALA A 418 -20.09 10.13 -1.44
CA ALA A 418 -20.20 11.03 -2.57
C ALA A 418 -21.02 10.40 -3.69
N LEU A 419 -21.87 11.21 -4.31
CA LEU A 419 -22.44 10.94 -5.63
C LEU A 419 -21.80 11.86 -6.65
N VAL A 420 -21.03 11.27 -7.55
CA VAL A 420 -20.40 11.99 -8.66
C VAL A 420 -21.16 11.69 -9.93
N THR A 421 -21.59 12.72 -10.65
CA THR A 421 -22.15 12.56 -12.00
C THR A 421 -21.20 13.17 -13.01
N TYR A 422 -20.98 12.49 -14.14
CA TYR A 422 -19.99 12.90 -15.14
C TYR A 422 -20.37 12.41 -16.53
N SER A 423 -19.76 13.02 -17.55
CA SER A 423 -19.84 12.54 -18.92
C SER A 423 -18.72 11.54 -19.20
N SER A 424 -19.06 10.41 -19.82
CA SER A 424 -18.12 9.36 -20.20
C SER A 424 -17.00 9.86 -21.13
N ASP A 425 -17.30 10.86 -21.96
CA ASP A 425 -16.33 11.54 -22.84
C ASP A 425 -15.41 12.54 -22.11
N ARG A 426 -15.63 12.75 -20.80
CA ARG A 426 -14.94 13.71 -19.93
C ARG A 426 -14.93 15.16 -20.44
N LYS A 427 -15.74 15.54 -21.43
CA LYS A 427 -15.79 16.92 -21.96
C LYS A 427 -16.46 17.89 -21.00
N HIS A 428 -17.37 17.41 -20.16
CA HIS A 428 -18.08 18.21 -19.17
C HIS A 428 -17.48 18.00 -17.79
N LEU A 429 -17.54 19.05 -16.95
CA LEU A 429 -17.03 18.98 -15.58
C LEU A 429 -17.91 18.05 -14.74
N PRO A 430 -17.30 17.14 -13.96
CA PRO A 430 -18.05 16.30 -13.04
C PRO A 430 -18.73 17.15 -11.96
N VAL A 431 -19.88 16.71 -11.49
CA VAL A 431 -20.59 17.31 -10.36
C VAL A 431 -20.53 16.33 -9.18
N ILE A 432 -19.98 16.79 -8.07
CA ILE A 432 -19.76 16.01 -6.85
C ILE A 432 -20.77 16.47 -5.80
N ASN A 433 -21.57 15.55 -5.26
CA ASN A 433 -22.47 15.80 -4.15
C ASN A 433 -22.09 14.89 -2.98
N TRP A 434 -21.54 15.47 -1.91
CA TRP A 434 -21.36 14.76 -0.64
C TRP A 434 -22.71 14.72 0.09
N LEU A 435 -23.12 13.53 0.54
CA LEU A 435 -24.38 13.35 1.26
C LEU A 435 -24.22 13.73 2.74
N ASP A 436 -25.25 14.32 3.33
CA ASP A 436 -25.29 14.66 4.75
C ASP A 436 -25.76 13.44 5.54
N ILE A 437 -24.80 12.67 6.04
CA ILE A 437 -25.04 11.48 6.85
C ILE A 437 -25.44 11.91 8.26
N ASN A 438 -26.64 11.54 8.69
CA ASN A 438 -27.15 11.88 10.02
C ASN A 438 -26.56 10.99 11.13
N SER A 439 -26.93 11.28 12.38
CA SER A 439 -26.47 10.52 13.57
C SER A 439 -26.89 9.05 13.58
N GLU A 440 -27.88 8.65 12.76
CA GLU A 440 -28.29 7.26 12.54
C GLU A 440 -27.58 6.58 11.37
N TYR A 441 -26.51 7.18 10.81
CA TYR A 441 -25.73 6.62 9.71
C TYR A 441 -26.53 6.50 8.40
N LYS A 442 -27.52 7.39 8.21
CA LYS A 442 -28.40 7.41 7.03
C LYS A 442 -28.34 8.76 6.31
N ALA A 443 -28.60 8.74 5.01
CA ALA A 443 -28.86 9.93 4.23
C ALA A 443 -29.99 9.69 3.22
N ALA A 444 -30.75 10.73 2.92
CA ALA A 444 -31.78 10.74 1.89
C ALA A 444 -31.77 12.12 1.22
N HIS A 445 -31.22 12.20 0.00
CA HIS A 445 -31.09 13.46 -0.75
C HIS A 445 -31.85 13.37 -2.07
N ARG A 446 -32.38 14.50 -2.53
CA ARG A 446 -32.86 14.67 -3.90
C ARG A 446 -31.81 15.41 -4.70
N ILE A 447 -31.35 14.79 -5.78
CA ILE A 447 -30.25 15.31 -6.59
C ILE A 447 -30.73 15.41 -8.04
N LYS A 448 -30.59 16.61 -8.63
CA LYS A 448 -30.84 16.82 -10.05
C LYS A 448 -29.64 16.35 -10.86
N VAL A 449 -29.84 15.36 -11.73
CA VAL A 449 -28.81 14.86 -12.62
C VAL A 449 -28.74 15.74 -13.85
N SER A 450 -27.54 16.18 -14.22
CA SER A 450 -27.31 16.97 -15.43
C SER A 450 -27.77 16.21 -16.69
N SER A 451 -28.30 16.92 -17.67
CA SER A 451 -28.71 16.33 -18.96
C SER A 451 -27.53 15.78 -19.77
N VAL A 452 -26.32 16.27 -19.51
CA VAL A 452 -25.09 15.86 -20.23
C VAL A 452 -24.32 14.71 -19.56
N HIS A 453 -24.70 14.30 -18.34
CA HIS A 453 -24.02 13.21 -17.62
C HIS A 453 -24.70 11.86 -17.89
N ASP A 454 -23.94 10.85 -18.36
CA ASP A 454 -24.38 9.46 -18.58
C ASP A 454 -23.82 8.45 -17.57
N ARG A 455 -22.90 8.91 -16.72
CA ARG A 455 -22.30 8.09 -15.69
C ARG A 455 -22.49 8.73 -14.34
N MET A 456 -22.56 7.84 -13.36
CA MET A 456 -22.63 8.19 -11.96
C MET A 456 -21.69 7.26 -11.20
N LEU A 457 -20.90 7.81 -10.29
CA LEU A 457 -20.03 7.07 -9.38
C LEU A 457 -20.51 7.37 -7.97
N MET A 458 -20.95 6.35 -7.26
CA MET A 458 -21.05 6.41 -5.81
C MET A 458 -19.70 6.05 -5.22
N LEU A 459 -19.18 6.87 -4.33
CA LEU A 459 -18.05 6.55 -3.48
C LEU A 459 -18.54 6.44 -2.03
N VAL A 460 -18.28 5.31 -1.38
CA VAL A 460 -18.55 5.08 0.04
C VAL A 460 -17.21 4.99 0.76
N VAL A 461 -16.91 5.98 1.59
CA VAL A 461 -15.70 6.02 2.43
C VAL A 461 -16.09 5.68 3.85
N ASN A 462 -15.43 4.70 4.45
CA ASN A 462 -15.60 4.35 5.86
C ASN A 462 -14.37 4.76 6.65
N ARG A 463 -14.54 5.69 7.59
CA ARG A 463 -13.46 6.22 8.41
C ARG A 463 -13.61 5.79 9.86
N GLY A 464 -12.49 5.43 10.47
CA GLY A 464 -12.41 5.23 11.92
C GLY A 464 -12.21 6.55 12.68
N PRO A 465 -12.03 6.47 14.01
CA PRO A 465 -11.61 7.61 14.81
C PRO A 465 -10.20 8.06 14.41
N ALA A 466 -10.01 9.37 14.23
CA ALA A 466 -8.73 10.01 13.93
C ALA A 466 -7.99 10.44 15.21
N VAL A 467 -7.91 9.52 16.19
CA VAL A 467 -7.39 9.79 17.53
C VAL A 467 -6.19 8.87 17.79
N MET A 468 -5.08 9.47 18.20
CA MET A 468 -3.85 8.77 18.56
C MET A 468 -4.13 7.57 19.49
N LYS A 469 -3.42 6.46 19.25
CA LYS A 469 -3.57 5.14 19.90
C LYS A 469 -4.88 4.40 19.60
N VAL A 470 -5.99 5.11 19.44
CA VAL A 470 -7.30 4.52 19.14
C VAL A 470 -7.39 4.12 17.67
N GLU A 471 -6.83 4.94 16.76
CA GLU A 471 -6.97 4.75 15.32
C GLU A 471 -6.53 3.37 14.83
N GLN A 472 -5.36 2.88 15.26
CA GLN A 472 -4.82 1.60 14.82
C GLN A 472 -5.58 0.43 15.43
N ALA A 473 -5.87 0.51 16.74
CA ALA A 473 -6.62 -0.53 17.44
C ALA A 473 -8.03 -0.68 16.81
N PHE A 474 -8.69 0.44 16.55
CA PHE A 474 -9.99 0.45 15.87
C PHE A 474 -9.86 -0.06 14.44
N ALA A 475 -8.88 0.40 13.66
CA ALA A 475 -8.72 0.00 12.27
C ALA A 475 -8.40 -1.50 12.13
N ARG A 476 -7.61 -2.09 13.03
CA ARG A 476 -7.27 -3.52 13.06
C ARG A 476 -8.39 -4.40 13.60
N GLY A 477 -9.08 -3.95 14.65
CA GLY A 477 -10.12 -4.73 15.33
C GLY A 477 -11.51 -4.61 14.69
N SER A 478 -11.76 -3.58 13.88
CA SER A 478 -13.06 -3.37 13.26
C SER A 478 -13.23 -4.23 12.02
N ALA A 479 -14.26 -5.08 12.03
CA ALA A 479 -14.70 -5.74 10.83
C ALA A 479 -15.18 -4.73 9.76
N PRO A 480 -15.18 -5.10 8.47
CA PRO A 480 -15.70 -4.26 7.40
C PRO A 480 -17.17 -3.88 7.65
N ALA A 481 -17.46 -2.58 7.64
CA ALA A 481 -18.79 -2.04 7.94
C ALA A 481 -19.72 -2.24 6.73
N ALA A 482 -20.90 -2.80 6.97
CA ALA A 482 -21.91 -2.97 5.93
C ALA A 482 -22.59 -1.65 5.54
N PHE A 483 -23.08 -1.56 4.31
CA PHE A 483 -23.89 -0.46 3.84
C PHE A 483 -24.94 -0.93 2.84
N THR A 484 -26.01 -0.14 2.72
CA THR A 484 -26.98 -0.22 1.62
C THR A 484 -27.07 1.15 0.96
N PHE A 485 -27.08 1.16 -0.36
CA PHE A 485 -27.31 2.33 -1.17
C PHE A 485 -28.41 2.07 -2.19
N ALA A 486 -29.25 3.08 -2.46
CA ALA A 486 -30.27 3.00 -3.49
C ALA A 486 -30.45 4.33 -4.22
N ILE A 487 -30.67 4.25 -5.54
CA ILE A 487 -31.12 5.37 -6.37
C ILE A 487 -32.50 5.06 -6.93
N ARG A 488 -33.44 6.00 -6.76
CA ARG A 488 -34.83 5.85 -7.19
C ARG A 488 -35.32 7.09 -7.92
N LEU A 489 -36.30 6.91 -8.80
CA LEU A 489 -37.05 8.03 -9.36
C LEU A 489 -38.07 8.54 -8.32
N PRO A 490 -38.37 9.85 -8.27
CA PRO A 490 -39.21 10.45 -7.23
C PRO A 490 -40.69 10.02 -7.21
N SER A 491 -41.14 9.09 -8.07
CA SER A 491 -42.55 8.67 -8.16
C SER A 491 -42.98 7.62 -7.13
N SER A 492 -42.06 7.15 -6.27
CA SER A 492 -42.40 6.26 -5.14
C SER A 492 -42.47 7.07 -3.85
N SER A 493 -43.60 7.01 -3.14
CA SER A 493 -43.85 7.65 -1.83
C SER A 493 -42.93 7.19 -0.68
N THR A 494 -41.96 6.32 -0.94
CA THR A 494 -41.00 5.84 0.06
C THR A 494 -39.80 6.79 0.15
N THR A 495 -39.91 7.76 1.05
CA THR A 495 -38.81 8.63 1.52
C THR A 495 -37.92 7.96 2.57
N THR A 496 -38.21 6.71 2.95
CA THR A 496 -37.50 6.00 4.01
C THR A 496 -36.18 5.44 3.49
N ALA A 497 -35.08 5.76 4.17
CA ALA A 497 -33.77 5.17 3.91
C ALA A 497 -33.84 3.64 3.96
N PRO A 498 -33.09 2.91 3.10
CA PRO A 498 -33.08 1.46 3.11
C PRO A 498 -32.64 0.93 4.48
N ARG A 499 -33.06 -0.28 4.83
CA ARG A 499 -32.43 -0.98 5.97
C ARG A 499 -30.95 -1.20 5.63
N VAL A 500 -30.08 -1.00 6.62
CA VAL A 500 -28.68 -1.43 6.53
C VAL A 500 -28.69 -2.91 6.13
N ALA A 501 -27.81 -3.28 5.20
CA ALA A 501 -27.69 -4.65 4.75
C ALA A 501 -27.57 -5.57 5.97
N SER A 502 -28.56 -6.45 6.16
CA SER A 502 -28.49 -7.50 7.17
C SER A 502 -27.29 -8.40 6.83
N SER A 503 -26.66 -8.97 7.85
CA SER A 503 -25.57 -9.95 7.69
C SER A 503 -25.96 -11.15 6.82
N GLY A 504 -27.26 -11.40 6.60
CA GLY A 504 -27.77 -12.32 5.59
C GLY A 504 -28.73 -11.64 4.60
N SER A 505 -28.70 -12.09 3.35
CA SER A 505 -29.55 -11.70 2.21
C SER A 505 -28.94 -10.70 1.22
N SER A 506 -28.00 -11.23 0.42
CA SER A 506 -27.85 -10.84 -0.99
C SER A 506 -29.01 -11.43 -1.83
N ARG A 507 -29.18 -10.89 -3.02
CA ARG A 507 -30.37 -10.96 -3.88
C ARG A 507 -30.25 -12.17 -4.81
N ARG A 508 -31.24 -13.07 -4.79
CA ARG A 508 -31.49 -14.09 -5.84
C ARG A 508 -31.40 -13.43 -7.23
N THR A 509 -30.50 -13.87 -8.11
CA THR A 509 -30.69 -13.90 -9.59
C THR A 509 -29.54 -14.50 -10.42
N THR A 510 -28.48 -15.04 -9.82
CA THR A 510 -27.61 -16.02 -10.49
C THR A 510 -27.71 -17.34 -9.74
N ALA A 511 -27.79 -18.48 -10.44
CA ALA A 511 -27.79 -19.78 -9.79
C ALA A 511 -26.50 -19.90 -8.96
N ARG A 512 -26.65 -20.08 -7.64
CA ARG A 512 -25.55 -20.24 -6.69
C ARG A 512 -24.55 -21.25 -7.26
N PRO A 513 -23.26 -20.89 -7.40
CA PRO A 513 -22.28 -21.85 -7.88
C PRO A 513 -22.19 -22.99 -6.87
N ASP A 514 -22.32 -24.22 -7.37
CA ASP A 514 -22.04 -25.40 -6.57
C ASP A 514 -20.52 -25.52 -6.30
N ARG A 515 -20.11 -26.57 -5.59
CA ARG A 515 -18.69 -26.80 -5.27
C ARG A 515 -17.82 -26.88 -6.52
N ALA A 516 -18.27 -27.58 -7.56
CA ALA A 516 -17.49 -27.80 -8.78
C ALA A 516 -17.30 -26.49 -9.55
N ARG A 517 -18.35 -25.67 -9.66
CA ARG A 517 -18.30 -24.37 -10.31
C ARG A 517 -17.43 -23.40 -9.52
N SER A 518 -17.55 -23.38 -8.19
CA SER A 518 -16.72 -22.53 -7.32
C SER A 518 -15.25 -22.88 -7.44
N ARG A 519 -14.90 -24.17 -7.46
CA ARG A 519 -13.53 -24.64 -7.72
C ARG A 519 -13.01 -24.17 -9.08
N SER A 520 -13.80 -24.35 -10.14
CA SER A 520 -13.40 -23.88 -11.49
C SER A 520 -13.14 -22.39 -11.53
N MET A 521 -13.94 -21.60 -10.82
CA MET A 521 -13.78 -20.15 -10.75
C MET A 521 -12.53 -19.75 -9.95
N ILE A 522 -12.24 -20.45 -8.85
CA ILE A 522 -10.99 -20.26 -8.08
C ILE A 522 -9.77 -20.60 -8.97
N GLU A 523 -9.82 -21.71 -9.70
CA GLU A 523 -8.75 -22.10 -10.64
C GLU A 523 -8.59 -21.09 -11.79
N GLU A 524 -9.69 -20.49 -12.27
CA GLU A 524 -9.65 -19.44 -13.30
C GLU A 524 -8.93 -18.18 -12.79
N ILE A 525 -9.23 -17.74 -11.57
CA ILE A 525 -8.54 -16.60 -10.94
C ILE A 525 -7.06 -16.95 -10.74
N ALA A 526 -6.76 -18.14 -10.24
CA ALA A 526 -5.40 -18.63 -10.02
C ALA A 526 -4.56 -18.67 -11.31
N ARG A 527 -5.18 -18.92 -12.47
CA ARG A 527 -4.49 -19.01 -13.77
C ARG A 527 -4.47 -17.69 -14.56
N SER A 528 -5.01 -16.62 -14.01
CA SER A 528 -5.10 -15.32 -14.68
C SER A 528 -3.74 -14.69 -15.05
N PRO A 529 -3.67 -13.82 -16.08
CA PRO A 529 -2.43 -13.10 -16.44
C PRO A 529 -1.90 -12.24 -15.27
N GLY A 530 -0.58 -12.22 -15.08
CA GLY A 530 0.10 -11.49 -14.01
C GLY A 530 0.42 -10.02 -14.34
N LEU A 531 0.85 -9.25 -13.33
CA LEU A 531 1.15 -7.81 -13.45
C LEU A 531 2.39 -7.44 -14.22
N GLU A 532 3.30 -8.39 -14.34
CA GLU A 532 4.64 -8.19 -14.90
C GLU A 532 4.55 -7.77 -16.38
N GLU A 533 3.46 -8.14 -17.06
CA GLU A 533 3.19 -7.80 -18.46
C GLU A 533 2.64 -6.37 -18.66
N SER A 534 2.23 -5.67 -17.59
CA SER A 534 1.45 -4.41 -17.69
C SER A 534 2.07 -3.20 -16.95
N ALA A 535 2.93 -3.42 -15.96
CA ALA A 535 3.53 -2.34 -15.17
C ALA A 535 4.28 -1.29 -16.02
N GLY A 536 4.89 -1.70 -17.13
CA GLY A 536 5.55 -0.81 -18.09
C GLY A 536 4.59 0.07 -18.90
N SER A 537 3.32 -0.31 -19.06
CA SER A 537 2.32 0.40 -19.88
C SER A 537 1.53 1.45 -19.07
N VAL A 538 1.20 1.14 -17.82
CA VAL A 538 0.39 2.03 -16.96
C VAL A 538 1.22 3.21 -16.43
N LEU A 539 2.53 3.00 -16.21
CA LEU A 539 3.44 3.99 -15.61
C LEU A 539 4.34 4.71 -16.62
N SER A 540 4.31 4.37 -17.92
CA SER A 540 5.10 5.06 -18.94
C SER A 540 4.23 5.80 -19.97
N SER A 541 4.60 7.07 -20.19
CA SER A 541 4.27 8.01 -21.27
C SER A 541 2.82 8.12 -21.80
N ARG A 542 2.33 9.36 -21.88
CA ARG A 542 1.11 9.74 -22.61
C ARG A 542 1.40 9.86 -24.11
N GLY A 543 0.45 9.39 -24.92
CA GLY A 543 0.02 10.10 -26.13
C GLY A 543 0.28 9.41 -27.46
N THR A 544 -0.70 8.67 -27.98
CA THR A 544 -1.26 8.82 -29.34
C THR A 544 -2.66 8.17 -29.36
N ALA A 545 -3.52 8.58 -30.30
CA ALA A 545 -4.98 8.45 -30.29
C ALA A 545 -5.55 7.06 -30.65
N GLU A 546 -4.81 5.98 -30.40
CA GLU A 546 -5.32 4.60 -30.54
C GLU A 546 -4.95 3.82 -29.27
N GLU A 547 -5.94 3.51 -28.43
CA GLU A 547 -5.76 2.53 -27.36
C GLU A 547 -5.33 1.21 -28.00
N PRO A 548 -4.20 0.59 -27.62
CA PRO A 548 -3.84 -0.71 -28.18
C PRO A 548 -4.87 -1.73 -27.70
N LEU A 549 -5.45 -2.48 -28.64
CA LEU A 549 -6.41 -3.58 -28.42
C LEU A 549 -6.07 -4.47 -27.21
N ALA A 550 -4.77 -4.63 -26.91
CA ALA A 550 -4.25 -5.33 -25.75
C ALA A 550 -4.62 -4.71 -24.38
N ALA A 551 -4.69 -3.38 -24.25
CA ALA A 551 -5.16 -2.72 -23.03
C ALA A 551 -6.67 -2.95 -22.81
N VAL A 552 -7.44 -3.01 -23.90
CA VAL A 552 -8.87 -3.29 -23.88
C VAL A 552 -9.14 -4.77 -23.55
N GLU A 553 -8.42 -5.71 -24.17
CA GLU A 553 -8.52 -7.14 -23.86
C GLU A 553 -8.05 -7.46 -22.43
N PHE A 554 -7.00 -6.79 -21.95
CA PHE A 554 -6.53 -6.84 -20.56
C PHE A 554 -7.58 -6.26 -19.59
N ASP A 555 -8.25 -5.17 -19.97
CA ASP A 555 -9.33 -4.57 -19.19
C ASP A 555 -10.51 -5.53 -19.00
N PHE A 556 -10.90 -6.25 -20.06
CA PHE A 556 -11.95 -7.27 -20.00
C PHE A 556 -11.54 -8.50 -19.18
N GLY A 557 -10.27 -8.92 -19.23
CA GLY A 557 -9.75 -10.04 -18.44
C GLY A 557 -9.83 -9.78 -16.93
N PHE A 558 -9.40 -8.60 -16.47
CA PHE A 558 -9.48 -8.21 -15.07
C PHE A 558 -10.92 -7.97 -14.59
N GLN A 559 -11.78 -7.42 -15.45
CA GLN A 559 -13.20 -7.28 -15.11
C GLN A 559 -13.83 -8.66 -14.88
N LYS A 560 -13.54 -9.62 -15.75
CA LYS A 560 -14.02 -11.00 -15.61
C LYS A 560 -13.54 -11.63 -14.31
N ILE A 561 -12.28 -11.41 -13.93
CA ILE A 561 -11.71 -11.92 -12.67
C ILE A 561 -12.40 -11.28 -11.46
N ALA A 562 -12.55 -9.96 -11.43
CA ALA A 562 -13.23 -9.25 -10.35
C ALA A 562 -14.70 -9.72 -10.20
N ASP A 563 -15.42 -9.86 -11.31
CA ASP A 563 -16.80 -10.36 -11.32
C ASP A 563 -16.87 -11.83 -10.82
N THR A 564 -15.85 -12.63 -11.14
CA THR A 564 -15.71 -14.02 -10.70
C THR A 564 -15.42 -14.09 -9.19
N GLU A 565 -14.53 -13.24 -8.67
CA GLU A 565 -14.26 -13.10 -7.24
C GLU A 565 -15.51 -12.67 -6.46
N ASP A 566 -16.23 -11.67 -6.97
CA ASP A 566 -17.47 -11.21 -6.36
C ASP A 566 -18.51 -12.33 -6.27
N THR A 567 -18.65 -13.11 -7.35
CA THR A 567 -19.57 -14.24 -7.38
C THR A 567 -19.19 -15.33 -6.37
N ILE A 568 -17.90 -15.67 -6.23
CA ILE A 568 -17.43 -16.64 -5.22
C ILE A 568 -17.68 -16.10 -3.81
N ILE A 569 -17.37 -14.82 -3.57
CA ILE A 569 -17.51 -14.20 -2.26
C ILE A 569 -18.97 -14.14 -1.82
N ASP A 570 -19.88 -13.78 -2.70
CA ASP A 570 -21.30 -13.78 -2.41
C ASP A 570 -21.80 -15.20 -2.11
N ALA A 571 -21.35 -16.21 -2.88
CA ALA A 571 -21.67 -17.60 -2.62
C ALA A 571 -21.13 -18.09 -1.25
N ILE A 572 -19.90 -17.73 -0.90
CA ILE A 572 -19.30 -18.05 0.42
C ILE A 572 -20.09 -17.39 1.55
N ARG A 573 -20.54 -16.14 1.39
CA ARG A 573 -21.36 -15.47 2.41
C ARG A 573 -22.69 -16.19 2.63
N GLU A 574 -23.35 -16.61 1.57
CA GLU A 574 -24.60 -17.38 1.65
C GLU A 574 -24.36 -18.74 2.32
N ASP A 575 -23.29 -19.43 1.94
CA ASP A 575 -22.88 -20.74 2.49
C ASP A 575 -22.57 -20.67 4.00
N ILE A 576 -21.95 -19.58 4.44
CA ILE A 576 -21.69 -19.30 5.86
C ILE A 576 -22.97 -18.94 6.60
N ALA A 577 -23.86 -18.13 6.00
CA ALA A 577 -25.13 -17.75 6.61
C ALA A 577 -26.06 -18.97 6.83
N GLU A 578 -25.93 -20.01 6.00
CA GLU A 578 -26.57 -21.31 6.16
C GLU A 578 -25.79 -22.28 7.08
N ASN A 579 -24.66 -21.84 7.63
CA ASN A 579 -23.76 -22.62 8.48
C ASN A 579 -23.18 -23.89 7.81
N ASP A 580 -22.99 -23.88 6.49
CA ASP A 580 -22.48 -25.03 5.71
C ASP A 580 -20.95 -25.01 5.54
N TYR A 581 -20.35 -23.84 5.26
CA TYR A 581 -18.89 -23.62 5.09
C TYR A 581 -18.21 -24.49 4.01
N LYS A 582 -18.96 -25.23 3.19
CA LYS A 582 -18.43 -26.09 2.13
C LYS A 582 -17.62 -25.35 1.09
N LEU A 583 -17.98 -24.11 0.78
CA LEU A 583 -17.25 -23.29 -0.19
C LEU A 583 -15.97 -22.69 0.40
N VAL A 584 -15.98 -22.37 1.70
CA VAL A 584 -14.75 -22.00 2.43
C VAL A 584 -13.77 -23.16 2.43
N GLU A 585 -14.25 -24.39 2.70
CA GLU A 585 -13.42 -25.58 2.66
C GLU A 585 -12.84 -25.82 1.26
N GLU A 586 -13.63 -25.63 0.20
CA GLU A 586 -13.15 -25.76 -1.18
C GLU A 586 -12.07 -24.72 -1.50
N PHE A 587 -12.27 -23.47 -1.06
CA PHE A 587 -11.28 -22.42 -1.23
C PHE A 587 -9.98 -22.71 -0.47
N VAL A 588 -10.05 -23.13 0.80
CA VAL A 588 -8.88 -23.51 1.60
C VAL A 588 -8.13 -24.66 0.94
N ARG A 589 -8.84 -25.69 0.45
CA ARG A 589 -8.22 -26.81 -0.28
C ARG A 589 -7.53 -26.35 -1.55
N ALA A 590 -8.22 -25.55 -2.38
CA ALA A 590 -7.66 -25.02 -3.62
C ALA A 590 -6.43 -24.15 -3.35
N TYR A 591 -6.52 -23.25 -2.37
CA TYR A 591 -5.43 -22.36 -1.96
C TYR A 591 -4.23 -23.13 -1.38
N ALA A 592 -4.46 -24.17 -0.58
CA ALA A 592 -3.40 -25.04 -0.06
C ALA A 592 -2.69 -25.82 -1.17
N SER A 593 -3.44 -26.26 -2.19
CA SER A 593 -2.91 -27.00 -3.35
C SER A 593 -2.30 -26.10 -4.44
N ALA A 594 -2.55 -24.80 -4.38
CA ALA A 594 -2.08 -23.84 -5.37
C ALA A 594 -0.56 -23.66 -5.30
N SER A 595 0.07 -23.48 -6.45
CA SER A 595 1.45 -22.98 -6.53
C SER A 595 1.54 -21.58 -5.91
N ASP A 596 2.73 -21.14 -5.50
CA ASP A 596 2.84 -19.82 -4.86
C ASP A 596 2.52 -18.66 -5.83
N LEU A 597 2.67 -18.86 -7.15
CA LEU A 597 2.19 -17.92 -8.18
C LEU A 597 0.65 -17.87 -8.23
N GLU A 598 -0.01 -19.01 -8.17
CA GLU A 598 -1.47 -19.07 -8.11
C GLU A 598 -1.99 -18.46 -6.80
N LYS A 599 -1.30 -18.66 -5.68
CA LYS A 599 -1.62 -17.98 -4.41
C LYS A 599 -1.48 -16.47 -4.49
N SER A 600 -0.45 -15.94 -5.17
CA SER A 600 -0.31 -14.49 -5.35
C SER A 600 -1.45 -13.90 -6.18
N ARG A 601 -2.02 -14.67 -7.13
CA ARG A 601 -3.21 -14.29 -7.90
C ARG A 601 -4.51 -14.43 -7.13
N LEU A 602 -4.60 -15.43 -6.24
CA LEU A 602 -5.73 -15.63 -5.32
C LEU A 602 -5.71 -14.70 -4.10
N HIS A 603 -4.72 -13.82 -4.00
CA HIS A 603 -4.47 -12.96 -2.85
C HIS A 603 -5.67 -12.08 -2.47
N THR A 604 -6.27 -11.38 -3.44
CA THR A 604 -7.47 -10.56 -3.22
C THR A 604 -8.65 -11.42 -2.73
N LEU A 605 -8.90 -12.55 -3.38
CA LEU A 605 -9.95 -13.49 -2.96
C LEU A 605 -9.70 -14.02 -1.53
N ARG A 606 -8.45 -14.39 -1.19
CA ARG A 606 -8.06 -14.85 0.16
C ARG A 606 -8.32 -13.77 1.21
N SER A 607 -7.85 -12.54 0.98
CA SER A 607 -8.05 -11.42 1.91
C SER A 607 -9.55 -11.21 2.19
N ARG A 608 -10.38 -11.27 1.14
CA ARG A 608 -11.84 -11.13 1.26
C ARG A 608 -12.52 -12.28 1.98
N VAL A 609 -12.08 -13.54 1.80
CA VAL A 609 -12.58 -14.70 2.56
C VAL A 609 -12.20 -14.57 4.03
N LEU A 610 -10.96 -14.19 4.33
CA LEU A 610 -10.48 -13.96 5.69
C LEU A 610 -11.28 -12.88 6.41
N ASP A 611 -11.60 -11.76 5.74
CA ASP A 611 -12.42 -10.71 6.33
C ASP A 611 -13.82 -11.19 6.72
N ILE A 612 -14.41 -12.10 5.93
CA ILE A 612 -15.71 -12.70 6.22
C ILE A 612 -15.60 -13.59 7.46
N LEU A 613 -14.58 -14.45 7.52
CA LEU A 613 -14.38 -15.33 8.66
C LEU A 613 -14.08 -14.56 9.94
N LYS A 614 -13.23 -13.52 9.88
CA LYS A 614 -12.95 -12.61 11.02
C LYS A 614 -14.24 -11.93 11.50
N PHE A 615 -15.13 -11.53 10.59
CA PHE A 615 -16.44 -10.98 10.97
C PHE A 615 -17.30 -12.02 11.71
N GLU A 616 -17.42 -13.25 11.19
CA GLU A 616 -18.19 -14.31 11.86
C GLU A 616 -17.59 -14.74 13.20
N GLN A 617 -16.26 -14.76 13.32
CA GLN A 617 -15.56 -14.99 14.58
C GLN A 617 -15.94 -13.93 15.62
N LEU A 618 -15.99 -12.65 15.23
CA LEU A 618 -16.44 -11.56 16.11
C LEU A 618 -17.93 -11.69 16.49
N GLN A 619 -18.74 -12.41 15.71
CA GLN A 619 -20.11 -12.79 16.07
C GLN A 619 -20.18 -14.06 16.95
N GLY A 620 -19.02 -14.63 17.32
CA GLY A 620 -18.93 -15.81 18.18
C GLY A 620 -18.97 -17.15 17.45
N SER A 621 -18.67 -17.21 16.14
CA SER A 621 -18.61 -18.47 15.38
C SER A 621 -17.29 -19.23 15.62
N PRO A 622 -17.28 -20.39 16.32
CA PRO A 622 -16.06 -21.18 16.54
C PRO A 622 -15.57 -21.86 15.26
N ARG A 623 -16.49 -22.10 14.31
CA ARG A 623 -16.17 -22.68 13.00
C ARG A 623 -15.35 -21.72 12.16
N ALA A 624 -15.68 -20.42 12.21
CA ALA A 624 -14.92 -19.40 11.51
C ALA A 624 -13.48 -19.30 12.06
N GLU A 625 -13.31 -19.34 13.38
CA GLU A 625 -12.00 -19.38 14.04
C GLU A 625 -11.14 -20.58 13.57
N ALA A 626 -11.74 -21.77 13.47
CA ALA A 626 -11.04 -22.97 12.99
C ALA A 626 -10.60 -22.89 11.51
N PHE A 627 -11.27 -22.10 10.68
CA PHE A 627 -10.82 -21.87 9.30
C PHE A 627 -9.76 -20.77 9.20
N ILE A 628 -9.82 -19.74 10.05
CA ILE A 628 -8.80 -18.68 10.08
C ILE A 628 -7.40 -19.27 10.33
N SER A 629 -7.29 -20.29 11.18
CA SER A 629 -6.01 -20.96 11.47
C SER A 629 -5.45 -21.83 10.33
N GLN A 630 -6.21 -22.02 9.24
CA GLN A 630 -5.79 -22.79 8.06
C GLN A 630 -5.25 -21.90 6.93
N PHE A 631 -5.33 -20.58 7.08
CA PHE A 631 -4.77 -19.57 6.16
C PHE A 631 -3.41 -19.07 6.63
#